data_AF-A0A1G2XQ63-F1
#
_entry.id   AF-A0A1G2XQ63-F1
#
_cell.length_a   1.000
_cell.length_b   1.000
_cell.length_c   1.000
_cell.angle_alpha   90.00
_cell.angle_beta   90.00
_cell.angle_gamma   90.00
#
_symmetry.space_group_name_H-M   'P 1'
#
loop_
_entity.id
_entity.type
_entity.pdbx_description
1 polymer ?
#
loop_
_entity_poly.entity_id
_entity_poly.type
_entity_poly.pdbx_seq_one_letter_code
_entity_poly.pdbx_strand_id
1 'polypeptide(L)'
;MRPSGYGFAINFNVLDGEKVIGNSVAKSQFDYLADPGKHLFIATAENKAFLEAELEAGKTYYIITRIYVGAWTGRVAFVSVNKGSEFWDKVNEYESTLKKLEPDIASLKSWEEQNKQKIQKILSDYESVWKDKYQWPKLMPEDGR
;
A
#
# COMPACT_ATOMS: atom_id res chain seq x y z
N MET A 1 1.31 -6.86 -0.13
CA MET A 1 0.63 -8.17 -0.13
C MET A 1 -0.78 -8.06 0.45
N ARG A 2 -1.73 -8.90 0.01
CA ARG A 2 -3.07 -9.04 0.61
C ARG A 2 -3.39 -10.50 0.92
N PRO A 3 -3.01 -11.00 2.12
CA PRO A 3 -3.26 -12.39 2.50
C PRO A 3 -4.72 -12.73 2.74
N SER A 4 -5.54 -11.75 3.10
CA SER A 4 -6.96 -11.96 3.36
C SER A 4 -7.77 -12.10 2.07
N GLY A 5 -8.71 -13.04 2.07
CA GLY A 5 -9.74 -13.18 1.04
C GLY A 5 -10.97 -12.30 1.30
N TYR A 6 -11.04 -11.67 2.47
CA TYR A 6 -12.18 -10.84 2.86
C TYR A 6 -12.32 -9.62 1.93
N GLY A 7 -13.56 -9.34 1.50
CA GLY A 7 -13.84 -8.30 0.50
C GLY A 7 -13.28 -8.62 -0.89
N PHE A 8 -13.35 -9.89 -1.34
CA PHE A 8 -12.71 -10.36 -2.58
C PHE A 8 -13.11 -9.58 -3.85
N ALA A 9 -14.31 -9.01 -3.89
CA ALA A 9 -14.80 -8.20 -5.01
C ALA A 9 -14.31 -6.74 -4.97
N ILE A 10 -13.62 -6.33 -3.91
CA ILE A 10 -13.10 -4.97 -3.73
C ILE A 10 -11.61 -4.99 -3.96
N ASN A 11 -11.17 -4.42 -5.07
CA ASN A 11 -9.76 -4.20 -5.41
C ASN A 11 -9.49 -2.69 -5.42
N PHE A 12 -8.25 -2.28 -5.11
CA PHE A 12 -7.90 -0.86 -5.07
C PHE A 12 -6.46 -0.63 -5.48
N ASN A 13 -6.19 0.56 -6.01
CA ASN A 13 -4.85 0.97 -6.41
C ASN A 13 -4.01 1.33 -5.19
N VAL A 14 -2.72 1.00 -5.27
CA VAL A 14 -1.68 1.44 -4.34
C VAL A 14 -0.78 2.41 -5.10
N LEU A 15 -0.47 3.53 -4.46
CA LEU A 15 0.41 4.56 -4.99
C LEU A 15 1.64 4.70 -4.11
N ASP A 16 2.71 5.22 -4.71
CA ASP A 16 3.92 5.73 -4.09
C ASP A 16 4.10 7.19 -4.54
N GLY A 17 3.78 8.13 -3.65
CA GLY A 17 3.66 9.54 -4.01
C GLY A 17 2.63 9.77 -5.12
N GLU A 18 3.07 10.28 -6.26
CA GLU A 18 2.21 10.50 -7.44
C GLU A 18 2.01 9.24 -8.30
N LYS A 19 2.86 8.22 -8.13
CA LYS A 19 2.94 7.07 -9.02
C LYS A 19 2.01 5.96 -8.58
N VAL A 20 1.21 5.41 -9.49
CA VAL A 20 0.42 4.21 -9.23
C VAL A 20 1.27 2.97 -9.49
N ILE A 21 1.48 2.16 -8.44
CA ILE A 21 2.47 1.07 -8.46
C ILE A 21 1.84 -0.33 -8.60
N GLY A 22 0.54 -0.46 -8.34
CA GLY A 22 -0.14 -1.75 -8.46
C GLY A 22 -1.56 -1.75 -7.89
N ASN A 23 -2.18 -2.93 -7.90
CA ASN A 23 -3.50 -3.16 -7.34
C ASN A 23 -3.43 -4.14 -6.17
N SER A 24 -4.08 -3.80 -5.06
CA SER A 24 -4.34 -4.76 -3.98
C SER A 24 -5.53 -5.64 -4.34
N VAL A 25 -5.24 -6.90 -4.68
CA VAL A 25 -6.24 -7.93 -5.02
C VAL A 25 -6.27 -9.00 -3.94
N ALA A 26 -7.44 -9.51 -3.58
CA ALA A 26 -7.57 -10.52 -2.54
C ALA A 26 -6.73 -11.79 -2.85
N LYS A 27 -6.15 -12.40 -1.80
CA LYS A 27 -5.30 -13.61 -1.90
C LYS A 27 -4.12 -13.48 -2.88
N SER A 28 -3.55 -12.28 -2.98
CA SER A 28 -2.48 -12.00 -3.93
C SER A 28 -1.41 -11.04 -3.39
N GLN A 29 -0.34 -10.92 -4.15
CA GLN A 29 0.74 -9.96 -3.94
C GLN A 29 1.24 -9.44 -5.29
N PHE A 30 1.94 -8.33 -5.25
CA PHE A 30 2.74 -7.82 -6.36
C PHE A 30 4.01 -7.21 -5.76
N ASP A 31 5.07 -7.15 -6.57
CA ASP A 31 6.33 -6.55 -6.18
C ASP A 31 6.46 -5.17 -6.82
N TYR A 32 7.16 -4.28 -6.14
CA TYR A 32 7.47 -2.95 -6.63
C TYR A 32 8.93 -2.63 -6.31
N LEU A 33 9.72 -2.39 -7.35
CA LEU A 33 11.08 -1.90 -7.19
C LEU A 33 11.02 -0.39 -6.90
N ALA A 34 11.22 -0.04 -5.63
CA ALA A 34 11.27 1.34 -5.15
C ALA A 34 12.70 1.87 -5.17
N ASP A 35 12.85 3.18 -5.38
CA ASP A 35 14.11 3.87 -5.12
C ASP A 35 14.39 3.92 -3.60
N PRO A 36 15.65 4.03 -3.15
CA PRO A 36 15.94 4.30 -1.74
C PRO A 36 15.51 5.71 -1.33
N GLY A 37 15.14 5.89 -0.06
CA GLY A 37 14.77 7.20 0.51
C GLY A 37 13.37 7.23 1.08
N LYS A 38 12.76 8.42 1.09
CA LYS A 38 11.45 8.66 1.71
C LYS A 38 10.31 8.40 0.73
N HIS A 39 9.31 7.64 1.19
CA HIS A 39 8.13 7.30 0.43
C HIS A 39 6.86 7.59 1.23
N LEU A 40 5.78 7.86 0.50
CA LEU A 40 4.44 7.92 1.03
C LEU A 40 3.56 6.97 0.22
N PHE A 41 3.25 5.82 0.80
CA PHE A 41 2.35 4.86 0.20
C PHE A 41 0.90 5.24 0.48
N ILE A 42 0.06 5.19 -0.55
CA ILE A 42 -1.32 5.67 -0.50
C ILE A 42 -2.26 4.63 -1.07
N ALA A 43 -3.39 4.44 -0.41
CA ALA A 43 -4.54 3.73 -0.97
C ALA A 43 -5.81 4.54 -0.70
N THR A 44 -6.72 4.55 -1.67
CA THR A 44 -8.00 5.24 -1.54
C THR A 44 -9.17 4.30 -1.77
N ALA A 45 -10.10 4.31 -0.83
CA ALA A 45 -11.45 3.80 -0.97
C ALA A 45 -12.41 4.89 -0.45
N GLU A 46 -13.33 4.57 0.45
CA GLU A 46 -14.05 5.60 1.22
C GLU A 46 -13.13 6.47 2.07
N ASN A 47 -12.09 5.84 2.61
CA ASN A 47 -11.04 6.51 3.36
C ASN A 47 -9.78 6.65 2.51
N LYS A 48 -8.88 7.48 3.01
CA LYS A 48 -7.49 7.52 2.56
C LYS A 48 -6.67 6.74 3.61
N ALA A 49 -5.85 5.81 3.15
CA ALA A 49 -4.86 5.13 3.97
C ALA A 49 -3.48 5.58 3.53
N PHE A 50 -2.63 5.91 4.50
CA PHE A 50 -1.27 6.35 4.28
C PHE A 50 -0.31 5.43 5.05
N LEU A 51 0.88 5.22 4.50
CA LEU A 51 2.01 4.59 5.18
C LEU A 51 3.27 5.37 4.80
N GLU A 52 4.00 5.85 5.81
CA GLU A 52 5.27 6.53 5.62
C GLU A 52 6.40 5.51 5.60
N ALA A 53 7.38 5.66 4.71
CA ALA A 53 8.52 4.76 4.69
C ALA A 53 9.84 5.49 4.45
N GLU A 54 10.90 4.97 5.05
CA GLU A 54 12.29 5.31 4.73
C GLU A 54 13.02 4.02 4.37
N LEU A 55 13.30 3.86 3.07
CA LEU A 55 13.79 2.63 2.46
C LEU A 55 15.29 2.72 2.19
N GLU A 56 16.03 1.65 2.48
CA GLU A 56 17.44 1.50 2.12
C GLU A 56 17.62 0.62 0.88
N ALA A 57 18.69 0.89 0.14
CA ALA A 57 19.05 0.13 -1.05
C ALA A 57 19.32 -1.35 -0.71
N GLY A 58 18.85 -2.25 -1.57
CA GLY A 58 19.13 -3.68 -1.48
C GLY A 58 18.34 -4.45 -0.42
N LYS A 59 17.36 -3.81 0.24
CA LYS A 59 16.48 -4.44 1.22
C LYS A 59 15.08 -4.69 0.66
N THR A 60 14.42 -5.73 1.18
CA THR A 60 13.02 -6.02 0.90
C THR A 60 12.14 -5.58 2.06
N TYR A 61 11.06 -4.86 1.74
CA TYR A 61 10.09 -4.35 2.71
C TYR A 61 8.70 -4.88 2.40
N TYR A 62 7.90 -5.09 3.44
CA TYR A 62 6.58 -5.68 3.29
C TYR A 62 5.49 -4.77 3.85
N ILE A 63 4.44 -4.57 3.04
CA ILE A 63 3.21 -3.89 3.42
C ILE A 63 2.05 -4.86 3.26
N ILE A 64 1.31 -5.10 4.34
CA ILE A 64 0.05 -5.83 4.28
C ILE A 64 -1.08 -4.84 4.05
N THR A 65 -1.93 -5.13 3.07
CA THR A 65 -3.16 -4.37 2.83
C THR A 65 -4.36 -5.11 3.41
N ARG A 66 -5.26 -4.40 4.09
CA ARG A 66 -6.50 -4.92 4.67
C ARG A 66 -7.72 -4.17 4.14
N ILE A 67 -8.86 -4.86 4.12
CA ILE A 67 -10.18 -4.27 3.89
C ILE A 67 -11.02 -4.47 5.15
N TYR A 68 -11.73 -3.43 5.54
CA TYR A 68 -12.77 -3.43 6.56
C TYR A 68 -14.08 -3.07 5.87
N VAL A 69 -15.03 -4.00 5.83
CA VAL A 69 -16.35 -3.73 5.24
C VAL A 69 -17.25 -3.20 6.36
N GLY A 70 -17.79 -1.99 6.17
CA GLY A 70 -18.83 -1.42 7.02
C GLY A 70 -20.22 -1.73 6.49
N ALA A 71 -21.25 -1.13 7.09
CA ALA A 71 -22.65 -1.36 6.72
C ALA A 71 -23.01 -0.98 5.26
N TRP A 72 -22.18 -0.17 4.58
CA TRP A 72 -22.49 0.37 3.25
C TRP A 72 -21.38 0.17 2.21
N THR A 73 -20.13 -0.02 2.64
CA THR A 73 -18.94 0.24 1.81
C THR A 73 -17.64 -0.22 2.50
N GLY A 74 -16.56 -0.37 1.73
CA GLY A 74 -15.26 -0.87 2.22
C GLY A 74 -14.23 0.21 2.50
N ARG A 75 -13.64 0.19 3.71
CA ARG A 75 -12.44 0.94 4.09
C ARG A 75 -11.19 0.11 3.89
N VAL A 76 -10.08 0.76 3.58
CA VAL A 76 -8.77 0.12 3.36
C VAL A 76 -7.77 0.57 4.41
N ALA A 77 -6.79 -0.27 4.72
CA ALA A 77 -5.68 0.10 5.57
C ALA A 77 -4.37 -0.57 5.11
N PHE A 78 -3.27 0.09 5.44
CA PHE A 78 -1.95 -0.50 5.42
C PHE A 78 -1.56 -0.99 6.83
N VAL A 79 -0.80 -2.08 6.86
CA VAL A 79 -0.10 -2.55 8.04
C VAL A 79 1.36 -2.69 7.63
N SER A 80 2.24 -1.92 8.27
CA SER A 80 3.68 -2.08 8.10
C SER A 80 4.14 -3.38 8.75
N VAL A 81 5.01 -4.10 8.06
CA VAL A 81 5.61 -5.32 8.60
C VAL A 81 6.99 -4.97 9.16
N ASN A 82 6.98 -4.47 10.40
CA ASN A 82 8.17 -4.26 11.22
C ASN A 82 8.34 -5.40 12.24
N LYS A 83 9.43 -5.39 13.02
CA LYS A 83 9.74 -6.43 14.02
C LYS A 83 8.65 -6.67 15.07
N GLY A 84 7.81 -5.67 15.35
CA GLY A 84 6.67 -5.78 16.27
C GLY A 84 5.37 -6.25 15.61
N SER A 85 5.35 -6.40 14.29
CA SER A 85 4.16 -6.76 13.53
C SER A 85 3.80 -8.24 13.69
N GLU A 86 2.52 -8.56 13.85
CA GLU A 86 2.00 -9.94 13.85
C GLU A 86 2.25 -10.71 12.55
N PHE A 87 2.72 -9.99 11.52
CA PHE A 87 3.05 -10.50 10.20
C PHE A 87 4.54 -10.68 9.96
N TRP A 88 5.40 -10.25 10.89
CA TRP A 88 6.86 -10.31 10.74
C TRP A 88 7.31 -11.71 10.27
N ASP A 89 6.94 -12.77 10.99
CA ASP A 89 7.38 -14.13 10.63
C ASP A 89 6.53 -14.81 9.54
N LYS A 90 5.48 -14.14 9.04
CA LYS A 90 4.52 -14.72 8.07
C LYS A 90 4.79 -14.31 6.63
N VAL A 91 5.64 -13.32 6.38
CA VAL A 91 5.88 -12.81 5.02
C VAL A 91 6.40 -13.90 4.07
N ASN A 92 7.32 -14.76 4.53
CA ASN A 92 7.85 -15.85 3.69
C ASN A 92 6.76 -16.88 3.34
N GLU A 93 5.89 -17.21 4.30
CA GLU A 93 4.73 -18.07 4.03
C GLU A 93 3.80 -17.43 2.99
N TYR A 94 3.50 -16.14 3.15
CA TYR A 94 2.66 -15.40 2.22
C TYR A 94 3.30 -15.26 0.84
N GLU A 95 4.62 -15.08 0.73
CA GLU A 95 5.31 -15.05 -0.55
C GLU A 95 5.14 -16.36 -1.31
N SER A 96 5.19 -17.49 -0.60
CA SER A 96 5.06 -18.82 -1.20
C SER A 96 3.62 -19.23 -1.55
N THR A 97 2.63 -18.66 -0.85
CA THR A 97 1.23 -19.10 -0.94
C THR A 97 0.33 -18.14 -1.70
N LEU A 98 0.66 -16.84 -1.75
CA LEU A 98 -0.15 -15.86 -2.44
C LEU A 98 0.12 -15.87 -3.94
N LYS A 99 -0.95 -15.67 -4.72
CA LYS A 99 -0.82 -15.47 -6.16
C LYS A 99 0.00 -14.21 -6.40
N LYS A 100 1.17 -14.35 -7.04
CA LYS A 100 1.97 -13.22 -7.51
C LYS A 100 1.35 -12.67 -8.79
N LEU A 101 1.02 -11.39 -8.77
CA LEU A 101 0.45 -10.64 -9.87
C LEU A 101 1.49 -9.68 -10.42
N GLU A 102 1.55 -9.60 -11.74
CA GLU A 102 2.29 -8.55 -12.44
C GLU A 102 1.33 -7.37 -12.65
N PRO A 103 1.66 -6.16 -12.14
CA PRO A 103 0.84 -4.98 -12.37
C PRO A 103 0.73 -4.65 -13.86
N ASP A 104 -0.49 -4.36 -14.36
CA ASP A 104 -0.69 -3.88 -15.73
C ASP A 104 -0.27 -2.41 -15.84
N ILE A 105 1.01 -2.20 -16.17
CA ILE A 105 1.62 -0.87 -16.24
C ILE A 105 0.90 0.07 -17.23
N ALA A 106 0.38 -0.44 -18.34
CA ALA A 106 -0.30 0.39 -19.33
C ALA A 106 -1.63 0.93 -18.80
N SER A 107 -2.42 0.05 -18.16
CA SER A 107 -3.67 0.43 -17.52
C SER A 107 -3.44 1.36 -16.32
N LEU A 108 -2.41 1.10 -15.50
CA LEU A 108 -2.08 1.94 -14.34
C LEU A 108 -1.64 3.35 -14.75
N LYS A 109 -0.79 3.49 -15.77
CA LYS A 109 -0.40 4.79 -16.31
C LYS A 109 -1.60 5.57 -16.86
N SER A 110 -2.50 4.88 -17.56
CA SER A 110 -3.72 5.50 -18.09
C SER A 110 -4.62 6.00 -16.96
N TRP A 111 -4.76 5.22 -15.88
CA TRP A 111 -5.51 5.64 -14.70
C TRP A 111 -4.84 6.80 -13.97
N GLU A 112 -3.51 6.77 -13.82
CA GLU A 112 -2.71 7.82 -13.18
C GLU A 112 -2.93 9.18 -13.86
N GLU A 113 -2.81 9.22 -15.19
CA GLU A 113 -3.00 10.45 -15.97
C GLU A 113 -4.43 10.99 -15.82
N GLN A 114 -5.44 10.12 -15.90
CA GLN A 114 -6.84 10.49 -15.70
C GLN A 114 -7.15 10.99 -14.28
N ASN A 115 -6.36 10.57 -13.28
CA ASN A 115 -6.57 10.89 -11.87
C ASN A 115 -5.54 11.86 -11.31
N LYS A 116 -4.68 12.46 -12.14
CA LYS A 116 -3.55 13.31 -11.71
C LYS A 116 -3.95 14.41 -10.74
N GLN A 117 -5.00 15.17 -11.06
CA GLN A 117 -5.50 16.24 -10.17
C GLN A 117 -5.99 15.70 -8.82
N LYS A 118 -6.63 14.52 -8.82
CA LYS A 118 -7.09 13.86 -7.59
C LYS A 118 -5.90 13.41 -6.74
N ILE A 119 -4.85 12.87 -7.37
CA ILE A 119 -3.62 12.43 -6.69
C ILE A 119 -2.93 13.63 -6.04
N GLN A 120 -2.74 14.71 -6.79
CA GLN A 120 -2.15 15.96 -6.27
C GLN A 120 -2.95 16.51 -5.09
N LYS A 121 -4.28 16.49 -5.19
CA LYS A 121 -5.14 16.88 -4.07
C LYS A 121 -4.94 15.98 -2.85
N ILE A 122 -4.84 14.67 -3.03
CA ILE A 122 -4.61 13.73 -1.92
C ILE A 122 -3.28 14.02 -1.21
N LEU A 123 -2.22 14.28 -1.96
CA LEU A 123 -0.90 14.61 -1.41
C LEU A 123 -0.92 15.94 -0.66
N SER A 124 -1.55 16.97 -1.22
CA SER A 124 -1.72 18.27 -0.55
C SER A 124 -2.57 18.16 0.72
N ASP A 125 -3.68 17.41 0.67
CA ASP A 125 -4.52 17.14 1.84
C ASP A 125 -3.73 16.33 2.89
N TYR A 126 -2.84 15.42 2.48
CA TYR A 126 -2.01 14.68 3.42
C TYR A 126 -1.12 15.62 4.21
N GLU A 127 -0.32 16.45 3.54
CA GLU A 127 0.60 17.38 4.19
C GLU A 127 -0.11 18.41 5.08
N SER A 128 -1.29 18.91 4.66
CA SER A 128 -1.98 20.00 5.37
C SER A 128 -3.00 19.55 6.40
N VAL A 129 -3.57 18.34 6.28
CA VAL A 129 -4.71 17.90 7.11
C VAL A 129 -4.43 16.58 7.82
N TRP A 130 -3.75 15.63 7.18
CA TRP A 130 -3.72 14.24 7.66
C TRP A 130 -2.43 13.84 8.35
N LYS A 131 -1.28 14.42 7.97
CA LYS A 131 0.05 14.02 8.42
C LYS A 131 0.17 13.98 9.95
N ASP A 132 -0.21 15.07 10.61
CA ASP A 132 -0.10 15.20 12.07
C ASP A 132 -1.38 14.81 12.80
N LYS A 133 -2.45 14.46 12.06
CA LYS A 133 -3.76 14.14 12.64
C LYS A 133 -3.82 12.72 13.20
N TYR A 134 -3.07 11.79 12.61
CA TYR A 134 -3.06 10.39 13.01
C TYR A 134 -1.64 9.84 13.04
N GLN A 135 -1.43 8.80 13.83
CA GLN A 135 -0.21 8.01 13.78
C GLN A 135 -0.32 7.02 12.63
N TRP A 136 0.20 7.40 11.47
CA TRP A 136 0.25 6.52 10.30
C TRP A 136 1.26 5.38 10.51
N PRO A 137 1.00 4.17 9.98
CA PRO A 137 1.99 3.10 9.98
C PRO A 137 3.27 3.57 9.29
N LYS A 138 4.41 3.10 9.81
CA LYS A 138 5.73 3.45 9.30
C LYS A 138 6.58 2.22 8.99
N LEU A 139 7.41 2.33 7.98
CA LEU A 139 8.53 1.42 7.70
C LEU A 139 9.84 2.20 7.83
N MET A 140 10.74 1.70 8.66
CA MET A 140 12.04 2.31 8.92
C MET A 140 13.15 1.46 8.28
N PRO A 141 14.37 2.00 8.11
CA PRO A 141 15.48 1.27 7.51
C PRO A 141 15.74 -0.13 8.11
N GLU A 142 15.57 -0.29 9.42
CA GLU A 142 15.75 -1.53 10.17
C GLU A 142 14.67 -2.61 9.94
N ASP A 143 13.56 -2.25 9.28
CA ASP A 143 12.46 -3.17 8.98
C ASP A 143 12.70 -3.96 7.68
N GLY A 144 13.64 -3.50 6.85
CA GLY A 144 14.01 -4.18 5.61
C GLY A 144 14.87 -5.42 5.86
N ARG A 145 14.65 -6.47 5.05
CA ARG A 145 15.33 -7.76 5.15
C ARG A 145 16.14 -8.09 3.91
#